data_AF-A0AAD7EIX7-F1
#
_entry.id   AF-A0AAD7EIX7-F1
#
_cell.length_a   1.000
_cell.length_b   1.000
_cell.length_c   1.000
_cell.angle_alpha   90.00
_cell.angle_beta   90.00
_cell.angle_gamma   90.00
#
_symmetry.space_group_name_H-M   'P 1'
#
loop_
_entity.id
_entity.type
_entity.pdbx_description
1 polymer ?
#
loop_
_entity_poly.entity_id
_entity_poly.type
_entity_poly.pdbx_seq_one_letter_code
_entity_poly.pdbx_strand_id
1 'polypeptide(L)'
;MPHSCLPPARHSVARLTTARQCYTNATYPKQCIPQRDDYLECIHRTKEKARNAAIQAEFERQQARGLQDHKHKLDAQADGVPTRVGLVPTPPADTE
;
A
#
# COMPACT_ATOMS: atom_id res chain seq x y z
N MET A 1 16.23 -3.66 11.45
CA MET A 1 16.60 -3.99 10.06
C MET A 1 15.83 -5.26 9.68
N PRO A 2 14.99 -5.27 8.64
CA PRO A 2 14.07 -6.39 8.41
C PRO A 2 14.86 -7.65 8.03
N HIS A 3 14.65 -8.70 8.80
CA HIS A 3 15.35 -9.99 8.76
C HIS A 3 15.02 -10.87 7.52
N SER A 4 14.28 -10.34 6.55
CA SER A 4 13.76 -11.10 5.40
C SER A 4 14.77 -11.26 4.25
N CYS A 5 15.92 -10.58 4.32
CA CYS A 5 16.95 -10.57 3.27
C CYS A 5 18.24 -11.30 3.70
N LEU A 6 18.23 -12.11 4.76
CA LEU A 6 19.36 -12.98 5.11
C LEU A 6 19.28 -14.31 4.34
N PRO A 7 20.42 -14.88 3.91
CA PRO A 7 20.45 -16.25 3.38
C PRO A 7 19.88 -17.22 4.42
N PRO A 8 19.19 -18.29 4.00
CA PRO A 8 18.41 -19.12 4.91
C PRO A 8 19.31 -19.81 5.94
N ALA A 9 19.42 -19.22 7.13
CA ALA A 9 19.77 -19.95 8.32
C ALA A 9 18.47 -20.58 8.84
N ARG A 10 18.23 -21.82 8.38
CA ARG A 10 17.27 -22.79 8.92
C ARG A 10 15.82 -22.35 8.79
N HIS A 11 15.07 -22.93 7.85
CA HIS A 11 13.74 -23.51 8.06
C HIS A 11 13.41 -24.37 6.83
N SER A 12 12.95 -25.58 7.08
CA SER A 12 12.69 -26.63 6.09
C SER A 12 11.52 -26.27 5.17
N VAL A 13 11.83 -25.90 3.93
CA VAL A 13 10.98 -26.03 2.74
C VAL A 13 11.91 -26.10 1.53
N ALA A 14 11.57 -26.96 0.57
CA ALA A 14 12.38 -27.39 -0.57
C ALA A 14 13.32 -26.31 -1.16
N ARG A 15 14.63 -26.58 -1.12
CA ARG A 15 15.75 -25.92 -1.82
C ARG A 15 15.46 -24.55 -2.43
N LEU A 16 15.39 -23.51 -1.60
CA LEU A 16 15.65 -22.14 -2.06
C LEU A 16 17.15 -21.98 -2.33
N THR A 17 17.58 -22.24 -3.58
CA THR A 17 18.95 -21.94 -4.02
C THR A 17 19.12 -20.44 -4.13
N THR A 18 20.13 -19.89 -3.45
CA THR A 18 20.48 -18.46 -3.60
C THR A 18 21.04 -18.19 -4.99
N ALA A 19 21.02 -16.94 -5.48
CA ALA A 19 21.57 -16.58 -6.80
C ALA A 19 22.99 -17.13 -7.02
N ARG A 20 23.86 -17.00 -6.00
CA ARG A 20 25.21 -17.57 -6.00
C ARG A 20 25.20 -19.09 -6.16
N GLN A 21 24.40 -19.80 -5.36
CA GLN A 21 24.30 -21.26 -5.43
C GLN A 21 23.68 -21.75 -6.74
N CYS A 22 22.81 -20.95 -7.36
CA CYS A 22 22.27 -21.29 -8.66
C CYS A 22 23.38 -21.24 -9.73
N TYR A 23 24.17 -20.16 -9.78
CA TYR A 23 25.27 -20.03 -10.75
C TYR A 23 26.37 -21.09 -10.59
N THR A 24 26.57 -21.65 -9.39
CA THR A 24 27.54 -22.73 -9.18
C THR A 24 27.06 -24.09 -9.71
N ASN A 25 25.75 -24.30 -9.83
CA ASN A 25 25.17 -25.60 -10.23
C ASN A 25 24.52 -25.57 -11.62
N ALA A 26 24.33 -24.40 -12.21
CA ALA A 26 23.68 -24.23 -13.50
C ALA A 26 24.67 -24.35 -14.65
N THR A 27 24.26 -25.03 -15.73
CA THR A 27 25.03 -25.09 -16.98
C THR A 27 24.98 -23.78 -17.74
N TYR A 28 23.86 -23.04 -17.64
CA TYR A 28 23.66 -21.77 -18.35
C TYR A 28 23.18 -20.68 -17.40
N PRO A 29 23.72 -19.45 -17.47
CA PRO A 29 23.30 -18.33 -16.61
C PRO A 29 21.81 -18.00 -16.67
N LYS A 30 21.15 -18.29 -17.80
CA LYS A 30 19.72 -18.06 -18.01
C LYS A 30 18.83 -18.91 -17.10
N GLN A 31 19.34 -20.03 -16.57
CA GLN A 31 18.61 -20.90 -15.65
C GLN A 31 18.44 -20.26 -14.26
N CYS A 32 19.21 -19.21 -13.95
CA CYS A 32 19.23 -18.53 -12.65
C CYS A 32 18.57 -17.15 -12.64
N ILE A 33 17.82 -16.82 -13.70
CA ILE A 33 17.13 -15.52 -13.82
C ILE A 33 16.20 -15.26 -12.62
N PRO A 34 15.34 -16.20 -12.17
CA PRO A 34 14.45 -15.96 -11.04
C PRO A 34 15.22 -15.58 -9.75
N GLN A 35 16.25 -16.36 -9.41
CA GLN A 35 17.06 -16.15 -8.21
C GLN A 35 17.86 -14.83 -8.28
N ARG A 36 18.35 -14.48 -9.47
CA ARG A 36 19.00 -13.18 -9.71
C ARG A 36 18.01 -12.04 -9.52
N ASP A 37 16.80 -12.15 -10.07
CA ASP A 37 15.79 -11.10 -9.99
C ASP A 37 15.32 -10.90 -8.55
N ASP A 38 15.18 -11.96 -7.77
CA ASP A 38 14.88 -11.88 -6.32
C ASP A 38 16.02 -11.21 -5.54
N TYR A 39 17.28 -11.52 -5.88
CA TYR A 39 18.43 -10.85 -5.28
C TYR A 39 18.47 -9.34 -5.59
N LEU A 40 18.23 -8.97 -6.85
CA LEU A 40 18.17 -7.57 -7.27
C LEU A 40 16.95 -6.86 -6.67
N GLU A 41 15.82 -7.55 -6.51
CA GLU A 41 14.65 -7.03 -5.80
C GLU A 41 15.02 -6.70 -4.35
N CYS A 42 15.65 -7.61 -3.62
CA CYS A 42 16.01 -7.36 -2.22
C CYS A 42 16.95 -6.14 -2.05
N ILE A 43 17.89 -5.92 -2.99
CA ILE A 43 18.81 -4.77 -2.96
C ILE A 43 18.10 -3.46 -3.28
N HIS A 44 17.31 -3.44 -4.36
CA HIS A 44 16.76 -2.18 -4.90
C HIS A 44 15.35 -1.87 -4.42
N ARG A 45 14.62 -2.89 -3.95
CA ARG A 45 13.22 -2.87 -3.50
C ARG A 45 12.29 -2.18 -4.48
N THR A 46 12.56 -2.29 -5.77
CA THR A 46 11.82 -1.59 -6.82
C THR A 46 10.38 -2.08 -6.91
N LYS A 47 10.20 -3.41 -6.94
CA LYS A 47 8.88 -4.03 -6.95
C LYS A 47 8.12 -3.71 -5.67
N GLU A 48 8.78 -3.78 -4.52
CA GLU A 48 8.15 -3.46 -3.23
C GLU A 48 7.73 -1.98 -3.12
N LYS A 49 8.56 -1.04 -3.57
CA LYS A 49 8.20 0.39 -3.63
C LYS A 49 6.99 0.62 -4.54
N ALA A 50 6.99 0.03 -5.74
CA ALA A 50 5.87 0.15 -6.67
C ALA A 50 4.58 -0.46 -6.11
N ARG A 51 4.67 -1.61 -5.44
CA ARG A 51 3.53 -2.26 -4.77
C ARG A 51 2.92 -1.36 -3.69
N ASN A 52 3.75 -0.77 -2.84
CA ASN A 52 3.29 0.11 -1.77
C ASN A 52 2.65 1.39 -2.32
N ALA A 53 3.22 1.97 -3.39
CA ALA A 53 2.62 3.11 -4.07
C ALA A 53 1.24 2.78 -4.67
N ALA A 54 1.09 1.61 -5.28
CA ALA A 54 -0.19 1.16 -5.84
C ALA A 54 -1.25 0.94 -4.75
N ILE A 55 -0.88 0.33 -3.63
CA ILE A 55 -1.78 0.12 -2.49
C ILE A 55 -2.23 1.46 -1.90
N GLN A 56 -1.30 2.40 -1.73
CA GLN A 56 -1.62 3.73 -1.21
C GLN A 56 -2.58 4.47 -2.14
N ALA A 57 -2.32 4.46 -3.45
CA ALA A 57 -3.21 5.09 -4.43
C ALA A 57 -4.62 4.46 -4.43
N GLU A 58 -4.70 3.14 -4.27
CA GLU A 58 -5.97 2.42 -4.18
C GLU A 58 -6.75 2.80 -2.91
N PHE A 59 -6.05 2.91 -1.78
CA PHE A 59 -6.62 3.34 -0.52
C PHE A 59 -7.20 4.76 -0.59
N GLU A 60 -6.45 5.71 -1.17
CA GLU A 60 -6.92 7.08 -1.38
C GLU A 60 -8.15 7.14 -2.30
N ARG A 61 -8.14 6.35 -3.38
CA ARG A 61 -9.30 6.23 -4.29
C ARG A 61 -10.54 5.73 -3.56
N GLN A 62 -10.39 4.73 -2.69
CA GLN A 62 -11.49 4.19 -1.90
C GLN A 62 -12.01 5.19 -0.87
N GLN A 63 -11.12 5.94 -0.20
CA GLN A 63 -11.53 7.02 0.70
C GLN A 63 -12.32 8.12 -0.02
N ALA A 64 -11.83 8.58 -1.18
CA ALA A 64 -12.52 9.61 -1.96
C ALA A 64 -13.91 9.16 -2.39
N ARG A 65 -14.08 7.90 -2.81
CA ARG A 65 -15.38 7.31 -3.12
C ARG A 65 -16.28 7.24 -1.88
N GLY A 66 -15.76 6.77 -0.74
CA GLY A 66 -16.54 6.70 0.50
C GLY A 66 -17.04 8.07 0.96
N LEU A 67 -16.23 9.13 0.82
CA LEU A 67 -16.64 10.50 1.12
C LEU A 67 -17.74 11.00 0.16
N GLN A 68 -17.63 10.70 -1.14
CA GLN A 68 -18.68 11.02 -2.12
C GLN A 68 -19.97 10.29 -1.81
N ASP A 69 -19.90 8.99 -1.50
CA ASP A 69 -21.07 8.18 -1.13
C ASP A 69 -21.73 8.68 0.15
N HIS A 70 -20.94 9.08 1.16
CA HIS A 70 -21.46 9.69 2.38
C HIS A 70 -22.13 11.03 2.09
N LYS A 71 -21.51 11.88 1.26
CA LYS A 71 -22.10 13.15 0.85
C LYS A 71 -23.41 12.94 0.10
N HIS A 72 -23.46 12.03 -0.87
CA HIS A 72 -24.69 11.69 -1.59
C HIS A 72 -25.79 11.15 -0.65
N LYS A 73 -25.43 10.35 0.36
CA LYS A 73 -26.39 9.87 1.37
C LYS A 73 -26.91 11.00 2.26
N LEU A 74 -26.05 11.92 2.68
CA LEU A 74 -26.47 13.09 3.46
C LEU A 74 -27.36 14.04 2.64
N ASP A 75 -26.99 14.30 1.38
CA ASP A 75 -27.77 15.15 0.47
C ASP A 75 -29.14 14.51 0.18
N ALA A 76 -29.20 13.21 -0.13
CA ALA A 76 -30.46 12.48 -0.32
C ALA A 76 -31.33 12.43 0.95
N GLN A 77 -30.72 12.47 2.14
CA GLN A 77 -31.44 12.51 3.42
C GLN A 77 -31.90 13.93 3.78
N ALA A 78 -31.17 14.96 3.35
CA ALA A 78 -31.55 16.37 3.49
C ALA A 78 -32.73 16.74 2.56
N ASP A 79 -32.79 16.16 1.37
CA ASP A 79 -33.87 16.39 0.40
C ASP A 79 -35.24 15.79 0.83
N GLY A 80 -35.28 14.98 1.89
CA GLY A 80 -36.48 14.28 2.38
C GLY A 80 -37.11 14.81 3.67
N VAL A 81 -36.53 15.82 4.35
CA VAL A 81 -37.04 16.29 5.66
C VAL A 81 -37.24 17.80 5.68
N PRO A 82 -38.46 18.32 5.92
CA PRO A 82 -38.66 19.74 6.15
C PRO A 82 -38.22 20.08 7.58
N THR A 83 -36.92 20.20 7.83
CA THR A 83 -36.44 20.68 9.13
C THR A 83 -36.18 22.17 9.08
N ARG A 84 -37.16 22.94 9.56
CA ARG A 84 -36.96 24.31 10.04
C ARG A 84 -36.01 24.26 11.25
N VAL A 85 -34.72 24.49 11.05
CA VAL A 85 -33.79 24.75 12.16
C VAL A 85 -33.48 26.24 12.15
N GLY A 86 -33.94 26.95 13.18
CA GLY A 86 -33.64 28.36 13.40
C GLY A 86 -32.19 28.53 13.82
N LEU A 87 -31.36 29.05 12.93
CA LEU A 87 -30.01 29.52 13.20
C LEU A 87 -30.04 31.04 13.37
N VAL A 88 -29.86 31.54 14.60
CA VAL A 88 -29.63 32.96 14.94
C VAL A 88 -28.88 33.02 16.29
N PRO A 89 -27.90 33.92 16.54
CA PRO A 89 -26.92 34.62 15.68
C PRO A 89 -25.47 34.60 16.25
N THR A 90 -24.49 35.12 15.49
CA THR A 90 -23.17 35.64 15.96
C THR A 90 -23.26 37.17 16.22
N PRO A 91 -22.23 37.95 16.66
CA PRO A 91 -21.03 37.82 17.54
C PRO A 91 -21.12 38.89 18.71
N PRO A 92 -20.08 39.47 19.40
CA PRO A 92 -18.85 40.17 18.91
C PRO A 92 -17.52 39.76 19.63
N ALA A 93 -16.35 39.74 18.97
CA ALA A 93 -15.33 40.80 18.79
C ALA A 93 -14.58 41.27 20.08
N ASP A 94 -13.29 40.91 20.14
CA ASP A 94 -12.07 41.57 20.68
C ASP A 94 -12.01 42.27 22.06
N THR A 95 -10.76 42.34 22.58
CA THR A 95 -10.19 43.02 23.79
C THR A 95 -10.40 42.29 25.14
N GLU A 96 -9.40 41.98 25.99
CA GLU A 96 -8.05 42.51 26.28
C GLU A 96 -7.10 41.37 26.74
#